data_AF-A0A3D3TFT4-F1
#
_entry.id   AF-A0A3D3TFT4-F1
#
_cell.length_a   1.000
_cell.length_b   1.000
_cell.length_c   1.000
_cell.angle_alpha   90.00
_cell.angle_beta   90.00
_cell.angle_gamma   90.00
#
_symmetry.space_group_name_H-M   'P 1'
#
loop_
_entity.id
_entity.type
_entity.pdbx_description
1 polymer ?
#
loop_
_entity_poly.entity_id
_entity_poly.type
_entity_poly.pdbx_seq_one_letter_code
_entity_poly.pdbx_strand_id
1 'polypeptide(L)'
;MKKLIFVLTIFLSGTGIYAQETPETISSVFMAMPENLMIGVDAEQKLRLTAHPDSAEITVANTLDDDIVRTAMTDNYIALSTSEAGTLQVMLLPLVNNTNIVGVIHTVCSKACDSRIDFFTTQWQPLAQGDLFPVIDKSLYLHKDVDISSQDYLNAAAVLDMTPVKLTFVPASQEIKAEYDIQEYLNPEDYKLLKPYLIKEPVTFRWDKMSFGR
;
A
#
# COMPACT_ATOMS: atom_id res chain seq x y z
N MET A 1 56.96 -43.18 40.25
CA MET A 1 56.27 -43.27 38.94
C MET A 1 54.88 -42.66 39.07
N LYS A 2 54.45 -41.89 38.05
CA LYS A 2 53.18 -41.11 37.88
C LYS A 2 53.16 -39.76 38.65
N LYS A 3 53.60 -38.62 38.07
CA LYS A 3 53.00 -37.75 37.02
C LYS A 3 51.60 -37.26 37.43
N LEU A 4 51.42 -36.03 37.93
CA LEU A 4 51.33 -34.72 37.27
C LEU A 4 49.87 -34.35 36.88
N ILE A 5 49.53 -33.07 37.13
CA ILE A 5 48.61 -32.17 36.40
C ILE A 5 47.34 -31.74 37.15
N PHE A 6 47.38 -30.46 37.52
CA PHE A 6 46.28 -29.54 37.82
C PHE A 6 45.63 -29.10 36.49
N VAL A 7 44.31 -29.23 36.31
CA VAL A 7 43.59 -28.50 35.25
C VAL A 7 42.28 -27.94 35.78
N LEU A 8 42.28 -26.62 35.89
CA LEU A 8 41.13 -25.74 35.92
C LEU A 8 40.59 -25.61 34.49
N THR A 9 39.32 -25.95 34.25
CA THR A 9 38.64 -25.58 32.99
C THR A 9 37.24 -25.05 33.29
N ILE A 10 37.19 -23.74 33.50
CA ILE A 10 36.01 -22.92 33.22
C ILE A 10 35.91 -22.81 31.71
N PHE A 11 34.87 -23.39 31.09
CA PHE A 11 34.34 -22.95 29.80
C PHE A 11 33.00 -23.67 29.57
N LEU A 12 31.91 -23.10 30.08
CA LEU A 12 30.58 -23.39 29.55
C LEU A 12 30.11 -22.12 28.85
N SER A 13 30.49 -22.06 27.58
CA SER A 13 30.04 -21.09 26.60
C SER A 13 28.52 -21.00 26.62
N GLY A 14 27.99 -19.85 27.02
CA GLY A 14 26.62 -19.47 26.71
C GLY A 14 26.49 -19.41 25.19
N THR A 15 25.83 -20.41 24.62
CA THR A 15 25.31 -20.29 23.26
C THR A 15 24.21 -19.24 23.32
N GLY A 16 24.57 -17.99 23.00
CA GLY A 16 23.58 -17.02 22.57
C GLY A 16 22.86 -17.64 21.39
N ILE A 17 21.58 -17.96 21.57
CA ILE A 17 20.68 -18.21 20.46
C ILE A 17 20.64 -16.87 19.74
N TYR A 18 21.44 -16.73 18.68
CA TYR A 18 21.15 -15.74 17.66
C TYR A 18 19.78 -16.16 17.14
N ALA A 19 18.73 -15.48 17.60
CA ALA A 19 17.43 -15.56 16.97
C ALA A 19 17.69 -15.17 15.51
N GLN A 20 17.68 -16.16 14.63
CA GLN A 20 17.82 -15.93 13.21
C GLN A 20 16.51 -15.26 12.81
N GLU A 21 16.53 -13.92 12.70
CA GLU A 21 15.37 -13.13 12.29
C GLU A 21 14.91 -13.67 10.94
N THR A 22 13.82 -14.44 10.94
CA THR A 22 13.16 -14.85 9.71
C THR A 22 12.69 -13.59 9.02
N PRO A 23 12.98 -13.39 7.73
CA PRO A 23 12.50 -12.22 7.00
C PRO A 23 10.99 -12.08 7.18
N GLU A 24 10.53 -10.87 7.52
CA GLU A 24 9.10 -10.58 7.62
C GLU A 24 8.45 -10.81 6.25
N THR A 25 7.43 -11.67 6.22
CA THR A 25 6.63 -11.92 5.01
C THR A 25 5.30 -11.18 5.10
N ILE A 26 4.67 -10.89 3.98
CA ILE A 26 3.36 -10.23 3.98
C ILE A 26 2.32 -11.03 4.76
N SER A 27 2.38 -12.38 4.70
CA SER A 27 1.48 -13.25 5.45
C SER A 27 1.61 -12.99 6.96
N SER A 28 2.84 -12.97 7.48
CA SER A 28 3.08 -12.72 8.91
C SER A 28 2.62 -11.33 9.36
N VAL A 29 2.88 -10.31 8.55
CA VAL A 29 2.52 -8.92 8.85
C VAL A 29 1.01 -8.71 8.76
N PHE A 30 0.36 -9.27 7.74
CA PHE A 30 -1.08 -9.19 7.55
C PHE A 30 -1.86 -9.94 8.64
N MET A 31 -1.38 -11.11 9.09
CA MET A 31 -1.99 -11.81 10.23
C MET A 31 -1.93 -10.97 11.52
N ALA A 32 -0.86 -10.19 11.71
CA ALA A 32 -0.71 -9.28 12.84
C ALA A 32 -1.46 -7.94 12.68
N MET A 33 -2.12 -7.71 11.54
CA MET A 33 -2.84 -6.46 11.26
C MET A 33 -3.95 -6.23 12.29
N PRO A 34 -4.02 -5.05 12.93
CA PRO A 34 -5.10 -4.67 13.81
C PRO A 34 -6.48 -4.72 13.12
N GLU A 35 -7.51 -5.16 13.84
CA GLU A 35 -8.89 -5.26 13.31
C GLU A 35 -9.49 -3.91 12.91
N ASN A 36 -9.04 -2.80 13.50
CA ASN A 36 -9.54 -1.46 13.14
C ASN A 36 -9.10 -1.00 11.74
N LEU A 37 -8.10 -1.66 11.14
CA LEU A 37 -7.68 -1.40 9.75
C LEU A 37 -8.51 -2.18 8.73
N MET A 38 -9.20 -3.25 9.16
CA MET A 38 -10.08 -4.03 8.31
C MET A 38 -11.24 -4.58 9.13
N ILE A 39 -12.36 -3.87 9.09
CA ILE A 39 -13.56 -4.18 9.87
C ILE A 39 -14.10 -5.55 9.45
N GLY A 40 -14.44 -6.36 10.46
CA GLY A 40 -15.12 -7.63 10.27
C GLY A 40 -14.22 -8.80 9.86
N VAL A 41 -12.90 -8.65 9.96
CA VAL A 41 -11.95 -9.75 9.69
C VAL A 41 -11.13 -10.06 10.93
N ASP A 42 -11.46 -11.19 11.54
CA ASP A 42 -10.78 -11.79 12.67
C ASP A 42 -9.53 -12.59 12.26
N ALA A 43 -8.92 -13.24 13.24
CA ALA A 43 -7.71 -14.04 13.05
C ALA A 43 -7.92 -15.28 12.14
N GLU A 44 -9.09 -15.93 12.19
CA GLU A 44 -9.38 -17.11 11.37
C GLU A 44 -9.54 -16.71 9.90
N GLN A 45 -10.26 -15.62 9.64
CA GLN A 45 -10.44 -15.09 8.29
C GLN A 45 -9.11 -14.58 7.72
N LYS A 46 -8.27 -13.90 8.52
CA LYS A 46 -6.90 -13.52 8.10
C LYS A 46 -6.06 -14.74 7.75
N LEU A 47 -6.10 -15.79 8.58
CA LEU A 47 -5.38 -17.03 8.32
C LEU A 47 -5.81 -17.63 6.96
N ARG A 48 -7.11 -17.72 6.71
CA ARG A 48 -7.65 -18.23 5.44
C ARG A 48 -7.25 -17.36 4.25
N LEU A 49 -7.30 -16.03 4.38
CA LEU A 49 -6.85 -15.10 3.34
C LEU A 49 -5.36 -15.21 3.06
N THR A 50 -4.54 -15.71 3.98
CA THR A 50 -3.10 -15.92 3.72
C THR A 50 -2.74 -17.36 3.30
N ALA A 51 -3.75 -18.22 3.06
CA ALA A 51 -3.51 -19.60 2.69
C ALA A 51 -2.90 -19.71 1.28
N HIS A 52 -1.99 -20.67 1.10
CA HIS A 52 -1.40 -20.99 -0.19
C HIS A 52 -2.39 -21.78 -1.09
N PRO A 53 -2.23 -21.72 -2.42
CA PRO A 53 -1.20 -20.96 -3.14
C PRO A 53 -1.54 -19.47 -3.26
N ASP A 54 -0.52 -18.61 -3.31
CA ASP A 54 -0.68 -17.14 -3.38
C ASP A 54 -1.44 -16.68 -4.64
N SER A 55 -1.38 -17.46 -5.71
CA SER A 55 -2.11 -17.20 -6.96
C SER A 55 -3.61 -17.52 -6.88
N ALA A 56 -4.08 -18.16 -5.81
CA ALA A 56 -5.49 -18.48 -5.67
C ALA A 56 -6.29 -17.24 -5.23
N GLU A 57 -7.44 -17.05 -5.87
CA GLU A 57 -8.49 -16.22 -5.31
C GLU A 57 -9.10 -16.94 -4.09
N ILE A 58 -9.23 -16.23 -2.96
CA ILE A 58 -9.80 -16.79 -1.72
C ILE A 58 -10.90 -15.87 -1.23
N THR A 59 -12.08 -16.43 -1.02
CA THR A 59 -13.22 -15.72 -0.42
C THR A 59 -13.45 -16.17 1.02
N VAL A 60 -13.65 -15.20 1.91
CA VAL A 60 -14.07 -15.39 3.29
C VAL A 60 -15.28 -14.51 3.57
N ALA A 61 -16.26 -15.04 4.30
CA ALA A 61 -17.33 -14.21 4.85
C ALA A 61 -16.78 -13.47 6.08
N ASN A 62 -16.99 -12.16 6.12
CA ASN A 62 -16.62 -11.31 7.25
C ASN A 62 -17.67 -11.45 8.38
N THR A 63 -17.44 -10.81 9.53
CA THR A 63 -18.39 -10.89 10.66
C THR A 63 -19.69 -10.10 10.45
N LEU A 64 -19.86 -9.45 9.30
CA LEU A 64 -21.03 -8.68 8.89
C LEU A 64 -21.81 -9.39 7.77
N ASP A 65 -21.49 -10.66 7.47
CA ASP A 65 -22.06 -11.48 6.41
C ASP A 65 -21.81 -10.97 4.97
N ASP A 66 -20.79 -10.12 4.79
CA ASP A 66 -20.28 -9.71 3.47
C ASP A 66 -19.03 -10.51 3.07
N ASP A 67 -18.83 -10.68 1.75
CA ASP A 67 -17.67 -11.38 1.22
C ASP A 67 -16.43 -10.46 1.12
N ILE A 68 -15.31 -11.00 1.58
CA ILE A 68 -13.97 -10.44 1.34
C ILE A 68 -13.19 -11.40 0.47
N VAL A 69 -12.68 -10.88 -0.63
CA VAL A 69 -12.02 -11.67 -1.67
C VAL A 69 -10.56 -11.24 -1.77
N ARG A 70 -9.63 -12.16 -1.55
CA ARG A 70 -8.22 -11.95 -1.91
C ARG A 70 -8.06 -12.05 -3.41
N THR A 71 -7.66 -10.95 -4.04
CA THR A 71 -7.51 -10.85 -5.51
C THR A 71 -6.07 -11.03 -5.97
N ALA A 72 -5.07 -10.79 -5.11
CA ALA A 72 -3.67 -11.03 -5.41
C ALA A 72 -2.83 -11.20 -4.15
N MET A 73 -1.75 -11.97 -4.24
CA MET A 73 -0.75 -12.12 -3.18
C MET A 73 0.63 -12.47 -3.75
N THR A 74 1.68 -11.98 -3.09
CA THR A 74 3.10 -12.33 -3.30
C THR A 74 3.80 -12.34 -1.94
N ASP A 75 5.11 -12.59 -1.85
CA ASP A 75 5.85 -12.56 -0.58
C ASP A 75 5.77 -11.22 0.18
N ASN A 76 5.56 -10.11 -0.54
CA ASN A 76 5.60 -8.74 0.00
C ASN A 76 4.32 -7.94 -0.26
N TYR A 77 3.26 -8.55 -0.78
CA TYR A 77 2.04 -7.84 -1.16
C TYR A 77 0.79 -8.71 -1.02
N ILE A 78 -0.32 -8.10 -0.62
CA ILE A 78 -1.65 -8.70 -0.64
C ILE A 78 -2.70 -7.65 -1.05
N ALA A 79 -3.65 -8.06 -1.88
CA ALA A 79 -4.76 -7.24 -2.33
C ALA A 79 -6.10 -7.92 -2.06
N LEU A 80 -7.05 -7.16 -1.56
CA LEU A 80 -8.38 -7.61 -1.20
C LEU A 80 -9.45 -6.71 -1.84
N SER A 81 -10.52 -7.33 -2.30
CA SER A 81 -11.83 -6.70 -2.38
C SER A 81 -12.49 -6.82 -1.01
N THR A 82 -12.84 -5.70 -0.38
CA THR A 82 -13.44 -5.68 0.95
C THR A 82 -14.96 -5.47 0.92
N SER A 83 -15.50 -5.09 -0.24
CA SER A 83 -16.93 -4.98 -0.56
C SER A 83 -17.08 -4.75 -2.07
N GLU A 84 -18.30 -4.58 -2.59
CA GLU A 84 -18.52 -4.18 -3.99
C GLU A 84 -17.82 -2.85 -4.37
N ALA A 85 -17.70 -1.93 -3.41
CA ALA A 85 -17.15 -0.59 -3.63
C ALA A 85 -15.74 -0.39 -3.06
N GLY A 86 -15.23 -1.32 -2.26
CA GLY A 86 -14.05 -1.12 -1.42
C GLY A 86 -12.93 -2.10 -1.72
N THR A 87 -11.69 -1.61 -1.76
CA THR A 87 -10.50 -2.47 -1.86
C THR A 87 -9.43 -2.05 -0.85
N LEU A 88 -8.57 -3.00 -0.52
CA LEU A 88 -7.45 -2.84 0.38
C LEU A 88 -6.22 -3.50 -0.22
N GLN A 89 -5.11 -2.78 -0.27
CA GLN A 89 -3.81 -3.29 -0.71
C GLN A 89 -2.79 -3.05 0.40
N VAL A 90 -2.02 -4.08 0.76
CA VAL A 90 -0.93 -3.99 1.75
C VAL A 90 0.36 -4.38 1.06
N MET A 91 1.41 -3.57 1.24
CA MET A 91 2.73 -3.83 0.66
C MET A 91 3.83 -3.64 1.72
N LEU A 92 4.78 -4.58 1.76
CA LEU A 92 6.03 -4.42 2.49
C LEU A 92 7.03 -3.64 1.64
N LEU A 93 7.55 -2.55 2.21
CA LEU A 93 8.45 -1.61 1.58
C LEU A 93 9.82 -1.66 2.28
N PRO A 94 10.90 -2.06 1.57
CA PRO A 94 12.21 -2.21 2.19
C PRO A 94 12.88 -0.85 2.43
N LEU A 95 13.55 -0.72 3.57
CA LEU A 95 14.39 0.40 3.93
C LEU A 95 15.87 0.12 3.62
N VAL A 96 16.70 1.17 3.70
CA VAL A 96 18.15 1.08 3.44
C VAL A 96 18.86 0.11 4.39
N ASN A 97 18.38 -0.02 5.62
CA ASN A 97 18.96 -0.85 6.69
C ASN A 97 18.43 -2.30 6.70
N ASN A 98 17.85 -2.79 5.59
CA ASN A 98 17.28 -4.14 5.48
C ASN A 98 16.08 -4.42 6.40
N THR A 99 15.48 -3.38 6.99
CA THR A 99 14.17 -3.48 7.65
C THR A 99 13.04 -3.12 6.68
N ASN A 100 11.78 -3.33 7.06
CA ASN A 100 10.62 -2.97 6.25
C ASN A 100 9.70 -2.00 7.00
N ILE A 101 8.93 -1.24 6.21
CA ILE A 101 7.69 -0.61 6.66
C ILE A 101 6.52 -1.19 5.87
N VAL A 102 5.31 -0.89 6.30
CA VAL A 102 4.06 -1.32 5.66
C VAL A 102 3.39 -0.11 5.02
N GLY A 103 3.09 -0.20 3.73
CA GLY A 103 2.18 0.72 3.04
C GLY A 103 0.80 0.08 2.89
N VAL A 104 -0.26 0.82 3.20
CA VAL A 104 -1.65 0.37 3.05
C VAL A 104 -2.40 1.36 2.17
N ILE A 105 -2.94 0.89 1.05
CA ILE A 105 -3.85 1.66 0.21
C ILE A 105 -5.27 1.18 0.48
N HIS A 106 -6.14 2.10 0.88
CA HIS A 106 -7.59 1.90 0.87
C HIS A 106 -8.18 2.68 -0.29
N THR A 107 -9.01 2.02 -1.09
CA THR A 107 -9.73 2.67 -2.19
C THR A 107 -11.22 2.43 -2.03
N VAL A 108 -12.01 3.49 -2.23
CA VAL A 108 -13.47 3.41 -2.34
C VAL A 108 -13.87 3.92 -3.71
N CYS A 109 -14.68 3.14 -4.41
CA CYS A 109 -15.21 3.45 -5.74
C CYS A 109 -16.72 3.56 -5.67
N SER A 110 -17.24 4.70 -6.12
CA SER A 110 -18.67 4.89 -6.37
C SER A 110 -18.82 5.51 -7.75
N LYS A 111 -19.16 6.80 -7.82
CA LYS A 111 -19.11 7.56 -9.07
C LYS A 111 -17.68 7.72 -9.60
N ALA A 112 -16.71 7.87 -8.71
CA ALA A 112 -15.29 7.82 -9.01
C ALA A 112 -14.58 7.06 -7.87
N CYS A 113 -13.37 6.60 -8.14
CA CYS A 113 -12.49 5.98 -7.18
C CYS A 113 -11.58 7.02 -6.52
N ASP A 114 -11.53 6.99 -5.20
CA ASP A 114 -10.58 7.77 -4.42
C ASP A 114 -9.86 6.88 -3.42
N SER A 115 -8.58 7.18 -3.18
CA SER A 115 -7.71 6.35 -2.35
C SER A 115 -6.97 7.17 -1.32
N ARG A 116 -6.79 6.58 -0.14
CA ARG A 116 -5.82 7.02 0.85
C ARG A 116 -4.69 6.01 0.94
N ILE A 117 -3.51 6.52 1.27
CA ILE A 117 -2.35 5.70 1.61
C ILE A 117 -1.89 6.04 3.02
N ASP A 118 -1.76 5.01 3.84
CA ASP A 118 -1.27 5.08 5.21
C ASP A 118 0.00 4.23 5.35
N PHE A 119 0.89 4.64 6.25
CA PHE A 119 2.16 3.94 6.48
C PHE A 119 2.29 3.52 7.93
N PHE A 120 2.89 2.36 8.15
CA PHE A 120 3.07 1.77 9.48
C PHE A 120 4.44 1.11 9.61
N THR A 121 4.92 0.94 10.84
CA THR A 121 5.93 -0.08 11.13
C THR A 121 5.34 -1.48 10.93
N THR A 122 6.16 -2.53 10.88
CA THR A 122 5.67 -3.91 10.83
C THR A 122 4.95 -4.37 12.11
N GLN A 123 5.06 -3.59 13.20
CA GLN A 123 4.28 -3.73 14.43
C GLN A 123 3.03 -2.82 14.43
N TRP A 124 2.63 -2.33 13.27
CA TRP A 124 1.42 -1.54 13.05
C TRP A 124 1.35 -0.22 13.83
N GLN A 125 2.52 0.37 14.13
CA GLN A 125 2.59 1.74 14.65
C GLN A 125 2.51 2.73 13.49
N PRO A 126 1.61 3.73 13.53
CA PRO A 126 1.42 4.67 12.43
C PRO A 126 2.67 5.54 12.22
N LEU A 127 2.99 5.80 10.94
CA LEU A 127 4.06 6.68 10.49
C LEU A 127 3.46 7.92 9.80
N ALA A 128 4.17 9.04 9.86
CA ALA A 128 3.73 10.27 9.22
C ALA A 128 3.81 10.14 7.68
N GLN A 129 2.67 10.29 7.01
CA GLN A 129 2.56 10.15 5.55
C GLN A 129 3.41 11.20 4.80
N GLY A 130 3.46 12.43 5.29
CA GLY A 130 4.09 13.56 4.57
C GLY A 130 5.57 13.37 4.25
N ASP A 131 6.27 12.53 5.03
CA ASP A 131 7.67 12.19 4.81
C ASP A 131 7.87 11.04 3.82
N LEU A 132 6.81 10.26 3.54
CA LEU A 132 6.87 8.98 2.83
C LEU A 132 6.15 9.00 1.48
N PHE A 133 5.15 9.86 1.31
CA PHE A 133 4.40 9.99 0.06
C PHE A 133 4.03 11.45 -0.22
N PRO A 134 4.25 11.96 -1.44
CA PRO A 134 3.98 13.35 -1.78
C PRO A 134 2.48 13.62 -1.79
N VAL A 135 2.11 14.87 -1.50
CA VAL A 135 0.73 15.33 -1.70
C VAL A 135 0.40 15.26 -3.18
N ILE A 136 -0.72 14.64 -3.52
CA ILE A 136 -1.24 14.61 -4.88
C ILE A 136 -2.17 15.80 -5.08
N ASP A 137 -1.82 16.63 -6.05
CA ASP A 137 -2.64 17.76 -6.45
C ASP A 137 -2.96 17.71 -7.96
N LYS A 138 -4.02 18.41 -8.37
CA LYS A 138 -4.52 18.40 -9.75
C LYS A 138 -3.47 18.82 -10.79
N SER A 139 -2.46 19.61 -10.42
CA SER A 139 -1.42 20.07 -11.35
C SER A 139 -0.53 18.92 -11.85
N LEU A 140 -0.43 17.83 -11.08
CA LEU A 140 0.31 16.63 -11.48
C LEU A 140 -0.27 15.99 -12.75
N TYR A 141 -1.54 16.24 -13.03
CA TYR A 141 -2.28 15.68 -14.15
C TYR A 141 -2.45 16.64 -15.33
N LEU A 142 -1.82 17.81 -15.31
CA LEU A 142 -1.87 18.75 -16.43
C LEU A 142 -0.75 18.46 -17.44
N HIS A 143 -0.99 18.74 -18.72
CA HIS A 143 0.10 18.84 -19.69
C HIS A 143 1.10 19.94 -19.26
N LYS A 144 2.39 19.73 -19.55
CA LYS A 144 3.47 20.62 -19.08
C LYS A 144 3.39 22.04 -19.67
N ASP A 145 2.74 22.18 -20.82
CA ASP A 145 2.61 23.40 -21.62
C ASP A 145 1.27 24.11 -21.43
N VAL A 146 0.43 23.68 -20.47
CA VAL A 146 -0.83 24.36 -20.16
C VAL A 146 -0.56 25.75 -19.58
N ASP A 147 -1.13 26.77 -20.22
CA ASP A 147 -1.25 28.10 -19.62
C ASP A 147 -2.38 28.12 -18.58
N ILE A 148 -2.01 27.84 -17.32
CA ILE A 148 -2.93 27.82 -16.18
C ILE A 148 -3.49 29.21 -15.83
N SER A 149 -3.00 30.29 -16.45
CA SER A 149 -3.51 31.65 -16.27
C SER A 149 -4.53 32.06 -17.34
N SER A 150 -4.67 31.26 -18.41
CA SER A 150 -5.63 31.52 -19.48
C SER A 150 -7.08 31.44 -18.98
N GLN A 151 -7.93 32.33 -19.49
CA GLN A 151 -9.34 32.34 -19.09
C GLN A 151 -10.05 31.04 -19.47
N ASP A 152 -9.66 30.41 -20.58
CA ASP A 152 -10.24 29.14 -21.03
C ASP A 152 -9.95 28.02 -20.02
N TYR A 153 -8.71 27.90 -19.55
CA TYR A 153 -8.35 26.94 -18.50
C TYR A 153 -9.08 27.26 -17.19
N LEU A 154 -9.09 28.53 -16.76
CA LEU A 154 -9.75 28.92 -15.52
C LEU A 154 -11.25 28.57 -15.54
N ASN A 155 -11.92 28.77 -16.68
CA ASN A 155 -13.31 28.36 -16.86
C ASN A 155 -13.48 26.84 -16.82
N ALA A 156 -12.62 26.08 -17.50
CA ALA A 156 -12.67 24.62 -17.51
C ALA A 156 -12.34 24.00 -16.14
N ALA A 157 -11.44 24.61 -15.38
CA ALA A 157 -11.02 24.15 -14.06
C ALA A 157 -11.96 24.59 -12.92
N ALA A 158 -12.91 25.50 -13.19
CA ALA A 158 -13.84 26.02 -12.18
C ALA A 158 -14.77 24.94 -11.59
N VAL A 159 -14.99 23.85 -12.31
CA VAL A 159 -15.80 22.70 -11.88
C VAL A 159 -15.03 21.69 -11.03
N LEU A 160 -13.71 21.86 -10.86
CA LEU A 160 -12.87 20.96 -10.08
C LEU A 160 -12.92 21.29 -8.59
N ASP A 161 -13.90 20.71 -7.90
CA ASP A 161 -14.08 20.79 -6.44
C ASP A 161 -13.41 19.64 -5.68
N MET A 162 -13.18 18.50 -6.34
CA MET A 162 -12.50 17.33 -5.81
C MET A 162 -11.35 16.87 -6.72
N THR A 163 -10.46 16.04 -6.19
CA THR A 163 -9.36 15.41 -6.96
C THR A 163 -9.36 13.90 -6.68
N PRO A 164 -10.34 13.14 -7.21
CA PRO A 164 -10.45 11.71 -6.97
C PRO A 164 -9.27 10.98 -7.62
N VAL A 165 -8.47 10.28 -6.81
CA VAL A 165 -7.28 9.60 -7.29
C VAL A 165 -7.28 8.15 -6.85
N LYS A 166 -7.20 7.26 -7.83
CA LYS A 166 -7.04 5.83 -7.59
C LYS A 166 -5.56 5.50 -7.48
N LEU A 167 -5.14 5.03 -6.30
CA LEU A 167 -3.80 4.54 -6.06
C LEU A 167 -3.75 3.02 -6.26
N THR A 168 -2.69 2.51 -6.86
CA THR A 168 -2.48 1.07 -7.02
C THR A 168 -1.00 0.73 -6.89
N PHE A 169 -0.67 -0.20 -6.01
CA PHE A 169 0.69 -0.71 -5.91
C PHE A 169 1.02 -1.56 -7.15
N VAL A 170 2.28 -1.47 -7.57
CA VAL A 170 2.89 -2.34 -8.57
C VAL A 170 4.01 -3.12 -7.86
N PRO A 171 3.70 -4.32 -7.31
CA PRO A 171 4.61 -5.01 -6.39
C PRO A 171 5.98 -5.33 -7.00
N ALA A 172 6.00 -5.66 -8.29
CA ALA A 172 7.22 -6.03 -9.02
C ALA A 172 8.24 -4.88 -9.13
N SER A 173 7.77 -3.64 -9.23
CA SER A 173 8.63 -2.44 -9.38
C SER A 173 8.69 -1.58 -8.12
N GLN A 174 7.91 -1.89 -7.08
CA GLN A 174 7.76 -1.06 -5.88
C GLN A 174 7.31 0.36 -6.22
N GLU A 175 6.33 0.44 -7.11
CA GLU A 175 5.74 1.69 -7.57
C GLU A 175 4.30 1.82 -7.09
N ILE A 176 3.82 3.05 -7.05
CA ILE A 176 2.40 3.38 -6.96
C ILE A 176 2.03 4.08 -8.26
N LYS A 177 0.99 3.60 -8.92
CA LYS A 177 0.31 4.33 -9.98
C LYS A 177 -0.85 5.13 -9.38
N ALA A 178 -0.86 6.42 -9.66
CA ALA A 178 -1.90 7.35 -9.24
C ALA A 178 -2.70 7.79 -10.47
N GLU A 179 -3.86 7.17 -10.68
CA GLU A 179 -4.76 7.45 -11.80
C GLU A 179 -5.79 8.51 -11.41
N TYR A 180 -5.97 9.53 -12.25
CA TYR A 180 -6.90 10.62 -11.99
C TYR A 180 -8.29 10.26 -12.50
N ASP A 181 -9.18 9.86 -11.58
CA ASP A 181 -10.50 9.32 -11.92
C ASP A 181 -11.56 10.44 -12.07
N ILE A 182 -11.14 11.56 -12.66
CA ILE A 182 -11.97 12.77 -12.78
C ILE A 182 -13.05 12.65 -13.85
N GLN A 183 -12.83 11.78 -14.84
CA GLN A 183 -13.77 11.58 -15.94
C GLN A 183 -15.10 11.06 -15.43
N GLU A 184 -15.08 10.06 -14.54
CA GLU A 184 -16.28 9.46 -14.01
C GLU A 184 -16.97 10.38 -12.99
N TYR A 185 -16.20 11.26 -12.33
CA TYR A 185 -16.71 12.25 -11.39
C TYR A 185 -17.47 13.40 -12.06
N LEU A 186 -16.96 13.95 -13.16
CA LEU A 186 -17.58 15.09 -13.85
C LEU A 186 -18.74 14.65 -14.76
N ASN A 187 -19.63 15.59 -15.08
CA ASN A 187 -20.57 15.33 -16.18
C ASN A 187 -19.83 15.41 -17.54
N PRO A 188 -20.39 14.81 -18.61
CA PRO A 188 -19.68 14.72 -19.89
C PRO A 188 -19.32 16.07 -20.54
N GLU A 189 -20.15 17.10 -20.37
CA GLU A 189 -19.90 18.42 -20.97
C GLU A 189 -18.76 19.15 -20.27
N ASP A 190 -18.73 19.11 -18.94
CA ASP A 190 -17.65 19.69 -18.14
C ASP A 190 -16.33 18.95 -18.37
N TYR A 191 -16.36 17.62 -18.39
CA TYR A 191 -15.17 16.83 -18.68
C TYR A 191 -14.62 17.12 -20.09
N LYS A 192 -15.49 17.35 -21.08
CA LYS A 192 -15.07 17.69 -22.45
C LYS A 192 -14.29 19.00 -22.50
N LEU A 193 -14.62 19.98 -21.66
CA LEU A 193 -13.88 21.24 -21.54
C LEU A 193 -12.53 21.05 -20.84
N LEU A 194 -12.47 20.19 -19.82
CA LEU A 194 -11.25 19.96 -19.05
C LEU A 194 -10.24 19.03 -19.74
N LYS A 195 -10.73 17.99 -20.42
CA LYS A 195 -9.95 16.91 -21.04
C LYS A 195 -8.74 17.38 -21.87
N PRO A 196 -8.80 18.45 -22.67
CA PRO A 196 -7.65 18.92 -23.46
C PRO A 196 -6.43 19.33 -22.64
N TYR A 197 -6.62 19.63 -21.35
CA TYR A 197 -5.54 20.04 -20.44
C TYR A 197 -4.92 18.88 -19.67
N LEU A 198 -5.56 17.69 -19.68
CA LEU A 198 -5.17 16.57 -18.83
C LEU A 198 -4.26 15.58 -19.55
N ILE A 199 -3.23 15.10 -18.84
CA ILE A 199 -2.52 13.88 -19.24
C ILE A 199 -3.45 12.68 -19.11
N LYS A 200 -3.26 11.67 -19.97
CA LYS A 200 -4.04 10.43 -19.92
C LYS A 200 -3.43 9.36 -19.03
N GLU A 201 -2.11 9.39 -18.88
CA GLU A 201 -1.40 8.33 -18.18
C GLU A 201 -1.40 8.58 -16.67
N PRO A 202 -1.46 7.51 -15.85
CA PRO A 202 -1.27 7.62 -14.41
C PRO A 202 0.08 8.26 -14.07
N VAL A 203 0.11 9.02 -12.98
CA VAL A 203 1.37 9.49 -12.41
C VAL A 203 2.00 8.35 -11.62
N THR A 204 3.24 7.99 -11.93
CA THR A 204 3.97 6.94 -11.23
C THR A 204 4.85 7.53 -10.15
N PHE A 205 4.81 6.94 -8.96
CA PHE A 205 5.75 7.19 -7.87
C PHE A 205 6.50 5.91 -7.57
N ARG A 206 7.82 6.00 -7.40
CA ARG A 206 8.69 4.86 -7.13
C ARG A 206 9.27 4.96 -5.73
N TRP A 207 9.29 3.83 -5.04
CA TRP A 207 9.93 3.71 -3.74
C TRP A 207 11.46 3.72 -3.88
N ASP A 208 12.15 4.63 -3.18
CA ASP A 208 13.61 4.76 -3.20
C ASP A 208 14.30 4.19 -1.94
N LYS A 209 13.56 3.43 -1.12
CA LYS A 209 13.94 2.95 0.22
C LYS A 209 13.91 3.99 1.34
N MET A 210 13.38 5.18 1.07
CA MET A 210 13.07 6.19 2.08
C MET A 210 11.66 6.74 1.90
N SER A 211 11.28 7.05 0.66
CA SER A 211 10.01 7.67 0.31
C SER A 211 9.59 7.31 -1.12
N PHE A 212 8.33 7.57 -1.45
CA PHE A 212 7.86 7.56 -2.84
C PHE A 212 8.19 8.89 -3.52
N GLY A 213 8.90 8.83 -4.64
CA GLY A 213 9.26 9.99 -5.47
C GLY A 213 8.91 9.77 -6.95
N ARG A 214 8.87 10.86 -7.73
CA ARG A 214 8.69 10.80 -9.19
C ARG A 214 9.99 10.58 -9.93
#